data_AF-A0A7K3YGT2-F1
#
_entry.id   AF-A0A7K3YGT2-F1
#
_cell.length_a   1.000
_cell.length_b   1.000
_cell.length_c   1.000
_cell.angle_alpha   90.00
_cell.angle_beta   90.00
_cell.angle_gamma   90.00
#
_symmetry.space_group_name_H-M   'P 1'
#
loop_
_entity.id
_entity.type
_entity.pdbx_description
1 polymer ?
#
loop_
_entity_poly.entity_id
_entity_poly.type
_entity_poly.pdbx_seq_one_letter_code
_entity_poly.pdbx_strand_id
1 'polypeptide(L)' 'MSEEKIEEERTRAKVYAKEKGFILNVNEKQLETVLRGLARNRERFGEPYCPCRLRSGDPE' A
#
# COMPACT_ATOMS: atom_id res chain seq x y z
N MET A 1 7.12 -12.08 -0.12
CA MET A 1 5.99 -11.26 0.34
C MET A 1 5.08 -12.07 1.27
N SER A 2 5.23 -11.85 2.56
CA SER A 2 4.43 -12.49 3.61
C SER A 2 3.03 -11.87 3.70
N GLU A 3 2.03 -12.68 4.10
CA GLU A 3 0.68 -12.18 4.37
C GLU A 3 0.67 -11.10 5.47
N GLU A 4 1.59 -11.22 6.43
CA GLU A 4 1.84 -10.25 7.49
C GLU A 4 2.08 -8.82 6.95
N LYS A 5 2.93 -8.66 5.92
CA LYS A 5 3.23 -7.35 5.34
C LYS A 5 2.03 -6.72 4.64
N ILE A 6 1.14 -7.53 4.08
CA ILE A 6 -0.09 -7.03 3.44
C ILE A 6 -1.03 -6.50 4.52
N GLU A 7 -1.15 -7.19 5.65
CA GLU A 7 -1.99 -6.75 6.77
C GLU A 7 -1.41 -5.51 7.48
N GLU A 8 -0.08 -5.37 7.55
CA GLU A 8 0.56 -4.13 8.01
C GLU A 8 0.15 -2.94 7.13
N GLU A 9 0.27 -3.07 5.79
CA GLU A 9 -0.12 -2.01 4.87
C GLU A 9 -1.63 -1.74 4.93
N ARG A 10 -2.45 -2.77 5.18
CA ARG A 10 -3.90 -2.61 5.40
C ARG A 10 -4.19 -1.80 6.66
N THR A 11 -3.49 -2.09 7.74
CA THR A 11 -3.63 -1.38 9.02
C THR A 11 -3.21 0.08 8.87
N ARG A 12 -2.04 0.34 8.24
CA ARG A 12 -1.58 1.70 7.92
C ARG A 12 -2.60 2.46 7.07
N ALA A 13 -3.12 1.84 6.01
CA ALA A 13 -4.09 2.46 5.13
C ALA A 13 -5.39 2.82 5.87
N LYS A 14 -5.88 1.95 6.77
CA LYS A 14 -7.06 2.22 7.60
C LYS A 14 -6.85 3.38 8.57
N VAL A 15 -5.72 3.41 9.25
CA VAL A 15 -5.38 4.51 10.19
C VAL A 15 -5.30 5.83 9.43
N TYR A 16 -4.54 5.86 8.33
CA TYR A 16 -4.39 7.07 7.52
C TYR A 16 -5.72 7.55 6.93
N ALA A 17 -6.55 6.63 6.43
CA ALA A 17 -7.87 6.96 5.92
C ALA A 17 -8.76 7.57 7.01
N LYS A 18 -8.77 6.99 8.22
CA LYS A 18 -9.53 7.53 9.36
C LYS A 18 -9.04 8.92 9.78
N GLU A 19 -7.73 9.13 9.87
CA GLU A 19 -7.14 10.42 10.25
C GLU A 19 -7.44 11.53 9.23
N LYS A 20 -7.57 11.18 7.95
CA LYS A 20 -7.80 12.13 6.85
C LYS A 20 -9.25 12.22 6.41
N GLY A 21 -10.15 11.41 6.96
CA GLY A 21 -11.55 11.33 6.53
C GLY A 21 -11.73 10.70 5.14
N PHE A 22 -10.77 9.89 4.69
CA PHE A 22 -10.88 9.14 3.45
C PHE A 22 -11.61 7.82 3.65
N ILE A 23 -12.19 7.31 2.57
CA ILE A 23 -12.81 5.99 2.53
C ILE A 23 -11.95 5.11 1.62
N LEU A 24 -11.53 3.95 2.12
CA LEU A 24 -10.84 2.96 1.30
C LEU A 24 -11.80 2.42 0.23
N ASN A 25 -11.24 1.97 -0.89
CA ASN A 25 -12.05 1.42 -1.98
C ASN A 25 -12.89 0.23 -1.48
N VAL A 26 -14.21 0.31 -1.70
CA VAL A 26 -15.18 -0.73 -1.33
C VAL A 26 -15.01 -2.02 -2.11
N ASN A 27 -14.36 -1.95 -3.28
CA ASN A 27 -13.99 -3.15 -4.04
C ASN A 27 -12.76 -3.80 -3.40
N GLU A 28 -12.99 -4.80 -2.56
CA GLU A 28 -11.93 -5.50 -1.83
C GLU A 28 -10.85 -6.08 -2.74
N LYS A 29 -11.18 -6.58 -3.94
CA LYS A 29 -10.16 -7.10 -4.88
C LYS A 29 -9.22 -6.01 -5.37
N GLN A 30 -9.76 -4.82 -5.68
CA GLN A 30 -8.94 -3.68 -6.09
C GLN A 30 -8.10 -3.14 -4.93
N LEU A 31 -8.71 -3.02 -3.75
CA LEU A 31 -8.02 -2.61 -2.53
C LEU A 31 -6.85 -3.55 -2.22
N GLU A 32 -7.10 -4.85 -2.21
CA GLU A 32 -6.10 -5.89 -1.98
C GLU A 32 -4.96 -5.84 -3.01
N THR A 33 -5.28 -5.59 -4.29
CA THR A 33 -4.28 -5.45 -5.35
C THR A 33 -3.30 -4.30 -5.06
N VAL A 34 -3.82 -3.15 -4.61
CA VAL A 34 -3.01 -1.99 -4.25
C VAL A 34 -2.17 -2.28 -2.99
N LEU A 35 -2.78 -2.87 -1.95
CA LEU A 35 -2.08 -3.24 -0.72
C LEU A 35 -0.93 -4.22 -0.96
N ARG A 36 -1.15 -5.23 -1.80
CA ARG A 36 -0.10 -6.17 -2.26
C ARG A 36 1.03 -5.43 -2.98
N GLY A 37 0.69 -4.48 -3.84
CA GLY A 37 1.68 -3.65 -4.54
C GLY A 37 2.53 -2.79 -3.58
N LEU A 38 1.89 -2.15 -2.60
CA LEU A 38 2.58 -1.37 -1.56
C LEU A 38 3.52 -2.25 -0.73
N ALA A 39 3.03 -3.39 -0.24
CA ALA A 39 3.82 -4.34 0.53
C ALA A 39 5.04 -4.86 -0.26
N ARG A 40 4.84 -5.16 -1.56
CA ARG A 40 5.93 -5.58 -2.46
C ARG A 40 6.98 -4.49 -2.61
N ASN A 41 6.57 -3.24 -2.78
CA ASN A 41 7.49 -2.13 -2.96
C ASN A 41 8.27 -1.85 -1.67
N ARG A 42 7.62 -1.92 -0.52
CA ARG A 42 8.28 -1.81 0.78
C ARG A 42 9.31 -2.90 1.00
N GLU A 43 8.98 -4.15 0.64
CA GLU A 43 9.91 -5.27 0.73
C GLU A 43 11.12 -5.12 -0.20
N ARG A 44 10.94 -4.56 -1.40
CA ARG A 44 12.03 -4.43 -2.39
C ARG A 44 12.87 -3.17 -2.23
N PHE A 45 12.28 -2.08 -1.74
CA PHE A 45 12.87 -0.74 -1.82
C PHE A 45 12.89 0.00 -0.47
N GLY A 46 12.48 -0.64 0.61
CA GLY A 46 12.42 -0.06 1.96
C GLY A 46 11.13 0.71 2.24
N GLU A 47 10.46 1.24 1.21
CA GLU A 47 9.26 2.09 1.35
C GLU A 47 8.09 1.65 0.45
N PRO A 48 6.82 1.87 0.85
CA PRO A 48 5.64 1.47 0.09
C PRO A 48 5.34 2.45 -1.05
N TYR A 49 6.27 2.59 -2.00
CA TYR A 49 6.10 3.45 -3.18
C TYR A 49 4.82 3.09 -3.97
N CYS A 50 4.21 4.07 -4.68
CA CYS A 50 2.95 3.78 -5.39
C CYS A 50 3.12 2.61 -6.37
N PRO A 51 2.34 1.53 -6.23
CA PRO A 51 2.39 0.42 -7.18
C PRO A 51 1.74 0.78 -8.52
N CYS A 52 1.05 1.92 -8.58
CA CYS A 52 0.34 2.43 -9.72
C CYS A 52 1.21 3.21 -10.72
N ARG A 53 2.47 3.46 -10.39
CA ARG A 53 3.41 4.25 -11.21
C ARG A 53 4.70 3.49 -11.42
N LEU A 54 5.33 3.70 -12.57
CA LEU A 54 6.70 3.30 -12.78
C LEU A 54 7.59 4.17 -11.89
N ARG A 55 8.45 3.54 -11.07
CA ARG A 55 9.42 4.29 -10.25
C ARG A 55 10.47 4.93 -11.16
N SER A 56 10.81 6.19 -10.89
CA SER A 56 11.95 6.90 -11.49
C SER A 56 13.29 6.28 -11.07
N GLY A 57 13.36 5.70 -9.87
CA GLY A 57 14.59 5.24 -9.25
C GLY A 57 15.06 6.19 -8.14
N ASP A 58 14.68 7.46 -8.26
CA ASP A 58 14.86 8.46 -7.22
C ASP A 58 13.88 8.24 -6.05
N PRO A 59 14.30 8.51 -4.81
CA PRO A 59 13.41 8.47 -3.63
C PRO A 59 12.36 9.60 -3.62
N GLU A 60 12.62 10.72 -4.30
CA GLU A 60 11.75 11.92 -4.39
C GLU A 60 11.05 12.04 -5.76
#